data_AF-A0A9N9T0T6-F1
#
_entry.id   AF-A0A9N9T0T6-F1
#
_cell.length_a   1.000
_cell.length_b   1.000
_cell.length_c   1.000
_cell.angle_alpha   90.00
_cell.angle_beta   90.00
_cell.angle_gamma   90.00
#
_symmetry.space_group_name_H-M   'P 1'
#
loop_
_entity.id
_entity.type
_entity.pdbx_description
1 polymer ?
#
loop_
_entity_poly.entity_id
_entity_poly.type
_entity_poly.pdbx_seq_one_letter_code
_entity_poly.pdbx_strand_id
1 'polypeptide(L)'
;MHIQSFPRRESHYSRNKSRRFYLSTDLNVKKMHQLYLDLYEPASVSNPKYKPKVPYDFYYRHFKENLNYRFGSLRSDTCKKCDVLDNKLKDVTLDENERKVLAAEKKLHTI
;
A
#
# COMPACT_ATOMS: atom_id res chain seq x y z
N MET A 1 -7.49 13.49 0.45
CA MET A 1 -6.18 14.18 0.36
C MET A 1 -5.34 13.53 -0.73
N HIS A 2 -4.53 14.28 -1.51
CA HIS A 2 -3.80 13.73 -2.68
C HIS A 2 -2.93 12.51 -2.36
N ILE A 3 -2.27 12.45 -1.20
CA ILE A 3 -1.46 11.29 -0.83
C ILE A 3 -2.26 9.97 -0.77
N GLN A 4 -3.56 10.03 -0.49
CA GLN A 4 -4.43 8.84 -0.37
C GLN A 4 -4.97 8.34 -1.72
N SER A 5 -4.81 9.10 -2.81
CA SER A 5 -5.23 8.66 -4.15
C SER A 5 -4.24 7.69 -4.80
N PHE A 6 -3.03 7.58 -4.27
CA PHE A 6 -2.04 6.63 -4.78
C PHE A 6 -2.43 5.18 -4.43
N PRO A 7 -2.29 4.24 -5.38
CA PRO A 7 -2.45 2.81 -5.10
C PRO A 7 -1.50 2.40 -3.97
N ARG A 8 -2.05 1.69 -2.99
CA ARG A 8 -1.31 1.19 -1.83
C ARG A 8 -1.65 -0.26 -1.56
N ARG A 9 -0.66 -1.02 -1.13
CA ARG A 9 -0.83 -2.40 -0.64
C ARG A 9 -0.85 -2.40 0.87
N GLU A 10 -1.77 -3.12 1.46
CA GLU A 10 -1.77 -3.34 2.91
C GLU A 10 -0.91 -4.54 3.25
N SER A 11 -0.09 -4.42 4.30
CA SER A 11 0.66 -5.57 4.80
C SER A 11 -0.23 -6.47 5.65
N HIS A 12 -0.81 -7.47 5.01
CA HIS A 12 -1.49 -8.60 5.68
C HIS A 12 -0.56 -9.38 6.61
N TYR A 13 0.74 -9.40 6.28
CA TYR A 13 1.75 -10.29 6.86
C TYR A 13 2.39 -9.81 8.17
N SER A 14 2.15 -8.57 8.60
CA SER A 14 2.71 -8.03 9.84
C SER A 14 1.76 -8.28 11.02
N ARG A 15 1.97 -9.41 11.70
CA ARG A 15 1.36 -9.79 12.98
C ARG A 15 1.03 -8.57 13.87
N ASN A 16 -0.26 -8.27 13.96
CA ASN A 16 -0.95 -7.74 15.14
C ASN A 16 -0.48 -6.41 15.79
N LYS A 17 0.27 -5.51 15.11
CA LYS A 17 0.67 -4.24 15.77
C LYS A 17 0.51 -2.91 15.01
N SER A 18 0.29 -2.89 13.70
CA SER A 18 -0.20 -1.67 13.01
C SER A 18 -0.55 -1.99 11.56
N ARG A 19 -1.72 -1.55 11.07
CA ARG A 19 -1.99 -1.52 9.62
C ARG A 19 -1.00 -0.58 8.96
N ARG A 20 -0.10 -1.13 8.15
CA ARG A 20 0.92 -0.36 7.41
C ARG A 20 0.62 -0.49 5.94
N PHE A 21 0.71 0.63 5.24
CA PHE A 21 0.48 0.69 3.81
C PHE A 21 1.78 0.88 3.06
N TYR A 22 1.86 0.27 1.89
CA TYR A 22 3.04 0.19 1.05
C TYR A 22 2.73 0.78 -0.32
N LEU A 23 3.46 1.83 -0.67
CA LEU A 23 3.43 2.49 -1.96
C LEU A 23 4.48 1.86 -2.90
N SER A 24 4.31 2.03 -4.22
CA SER A 24 5.27 1.58 -5.22
C SER A 24 6.70 2.05 -4.92
N THR A 25 7.70 1.22 -5.25
CA THR A 25 9.13 1.59 -5.21
C THR A 25 9.47 2.74 -6.13
N ASP A 26 8.69 2.94 -7.19
CA ASP A 26 8.92 4.00 -8.17
C ASP A 26 8.45 5.37 -7.69
N LEU A 27 7.64 5.37 -6.62
CA LEU A 27 7.16 6.58 -5.95
C LEU A 27 8.14 7.00 -4.85
N ASN A 28 8.17 8.30 -4.60
CA ASN A 28 8.76 8.89 -3.42
C ASN A 28 8.00 10.19 -3.10
N VAL A 29 8.18 10.74 -1.90
CA VAL A 29 7.40 11.91 -1.45
C VAL A 29 7.61 13.13 -2.35
N LYS A 30 8.81 13.29 -2.93
CA LYS A 30 9.12 14.37 -3.88
C LYS A 30 8.33 14.22 -5.19
N LYS A 31 8.31 13.03 -5.78
CA LYS A 31 7.49 12.73 -6.97
C LYS A 31 6.01 12.93 -6.69
N MET A 32 5.54 12.48 -5.51
CA MET A 32 4.15 12.67 -5.10
C MET A 32 3.79 14.15 -4.93
N HIS A 33 4.71 14.97 -4.42
CA HIS A 33 4.50 16.42 -4.33
C HIS A 33 4.52 17.08 -5.72
N GLN A 34 5.40 16.65 -6.63
CA GLN A 34 5.39 17.15 -8.00
C GLN A 34 4.04 16.86 -8.68
N LEU A 35 3.54 15.63 -8.59
CA LEU A 35 2.23 15.24 -9.12
C LEU A 35 1.08 16.04 -8.49
N TYR A 36 1.20 16.40 -7.20
CA TYR A 36 0.25 17.29 -6.55
C TYR A 36 0.24 18.67 -7.20
N LEU A 37 1.42 19.26 -7.41
CA LEU A 37 1.55 20.57 -8.04
C LEU A 37 1.06 20.54 -9.49
N ASP A 38 1.40 19.51 -10.25
CA ASP A 38 0.97 19.37 -11.65
C ASP A 38 -0.57 19.32 -11.75
N LEU A 39 -1.23 18.65 -10.80
CA LEU A 39 -2.68 18.45 -10.81
C LEU A 39 -3.47 19.63 -10.23
N TYR A 40 -2.97 20.27 -9.17
CA TYR A 40 -3.73 21.26 -8.39
C TYR A 40 -3.13 22.68 -8.41
N GLU A 41 -1.84 22.82 -8.72
CA GLU A 41 -1.13 24.09 -8.74
C GLU A 41 -0.23 24.29 -9.99
N PRO A 42 -0.72 24.02 -11.21
CA PRO A 42 0.13 23.97 -12.41
C PRO A 42 0.85 25.28 -12.70
N ALA A 43 0.25 26.42 -12.33
CA ALA A 43 0.86 27.74 -12.47
C ALA A 43 2.19 27.87 -11.70
N SER A 44 2.32 27.20 -10.54
CA SER A 44 3.54 27.19 -9.74
C SER A 44 4.66 26.33 -10.37
N VAL A 45 4.29 25.37 -11.21
CA VAL A 45 5.23 24.52 -11.95
C VAL A 45 5.70 25.21 -13.22
N SER A 46 4.78 25.86 -13.95
CA SER A 46 5.08 26.51 -15.22
C SER A 46 5.83 27.83 -15.08
N ASN A 47 5.68 28.53 -13.94
CA ASN A 47 6.27 29.85 -13.76
C ASN A 47 6.80 30.04 -12.32
N PRO A 48 8.14 30.20 -12.15
CA PRO A 48 8.79 30.35 -10.85
C PRO A 48 8.32 31.55 -10.00
N LYS A 49 7.64 32.53 -10.62
CA LYS A 49 7.05 33.68 -9.91
C LYS A 49 5.92 33.25 -8.97
N TYR A 50 5.20 32.19 -9.32
CA TYR A 50 4.10 31.67 -8.51
C TYR A 50 4.64 30.61 -7.56
N LYS A 51 4.67 30.94 -6.27
CA LYS A 51 5.04 29.96 -5.24
C LYS A 51 3.89 28.99 -5.01
N PRO A 52 4.17 27.70 -4.78
CA PRO A 52 3.14 26.74 -4.43
C PRO A 52 2.52 27.09 -3.08
N LYS A 53 1.19 27.02 -2.99
CA LYS A 53 0.40 27.15 -1.76
C LYS A 53 0.73 26.05 -0.78
N VAL A 54 0.97 24.83 -1.27
CA VAL A 54 1.46 23.71 -0.47
C VAL A 54 2.95 23.48 -0.73
N PRO A 55 3.84 24.02 0.12
CA PRO A 55 5.27 23.79 -0.02
C PRO A 55 5.64 22.34 0.29
N TYR A 56 6.75 21.87 -0.28
CA TYR A 56 7.23 20.50 -0.10
C TYR A 56 7.38 20.09 1.37
N ASP A 57 7.93 20.99 2.20
CA ASP A 57 8.17 20.68 3.62
C ASP A 57 6.87 20.38 4.38
N PHE A 58 5.81 21.14 4.12
CA PHE A 58 4.49 20.88 4.69
C PHE A 58 3.93 19.53 4.20
N TYR A 59 4.03 19.26 2.90
CA TYR A 59 3.58 18.00 2.29
C TYR A 59 4.32 16.79 2.87
N TYR A 60 5.64 16.90 3.02
CA TYR A 60 6.52 15.87 3.56
C TYR A 60 6.25 15.61 5.04
N ARG A 61 6.11 16.67 5.83
CA ARG A 61 5.78 16.56 7.25
C ARG A 61 4.44 15.88 7.45
N HIS A 62 3.43 16.28 6.67
CA HIS A 62 2.14 15.62 6.69
C HIS A 62 2.25 14.12 6.35
N PHE A 63 3.00 13.77 5.29
CA PHE A 63 3.27 12.39 4.91
C PHE A 63 3.91 11.59 6.07
N LYS A 64 4.90 12.16 6.74
CA LYS A 64 5.68 11.48 7.79
C LYS A 64 4.92 11.31 9.10
N GLU A 65 4.15 12.31 9.51
CA GLU A 65 3.53 12.37 10.83
C GLU A 65 2.12 11.77 10.85
N ASN A 66 1.39 11.87 9.73
CA ASN A 66 -0.03 11.50 9.69
C ASN A 66 -0.28 10.17 8.98
N LEU A 67 0.70 9.65 8.23
CA LEU A 67 0.52 8.45 7.42
C LEU A 67 1.56 7.39 7.77
N ASN A 68 1.11 6.19 8.14
CA ASN A 68 1.96 5.01 8.34
C ASN A 68 2.27 4.33 6.99
N TYR A 69 2.80 5.10 6.03
CA TYR A 69 3.09 4.64 4.67
C TYR A 69 4.59 4.35 4.53
N ARG A 70 4.95 3.32 3.75
CA ARG A 70 6.32 3.03 3.33
C ARG A 70 6.38 2.81 1.83
N PHE A 71 7.57 2.97 1.25
CA PHE A 71 7.82 2.63 -0.15
C PHE A 71 8.38 1.21 -0.24
N GLY A 72 7.98 0.46 -1.27
CA GLY A 72 8.41 -0.92 -1.51
C GLY A 72 7.48 -1.98 -0.92
N SER A 73 8.00 -3.18 -0.65
CA SER A 73 7.26 -4.30 -0.06
C SER A 73 7.91 -4.76 1.26
N LEU A 74 7.20 -5.58 2.05
CA LEU A 74 7.84 -6.32 3.13
C LEU A 74 8.84 -7.31 2.53
N ARG A 75 10.03 -7.42 3.14
CA ARG A 75 11.04 -8.43 2.78
C ARG A 75 10.57 -9.89 3.02
N SER A 76 9.54 -10.08 3.84
CA SER A 76 8.87 -11.37 4.04
C SER A 76 7.59 -11.36 3.20
N ASP A 77 7.69 -11.84 1.97
CA ASP A 77 6.61 -11.79 0.98
C ASP A 77 5.58 -12.91 1.15
N THR A 78 5.70 -13.73 2.21
CA THR A 78 4.86 -14.91 2.41
C THR A 78 4.34 -15.05 3.84
N CYS A 79 3.06 -15.40 3.95
CA CYS A 79 2.45 -15.85 5.20
C CYS A 79 2.56 -17.35 5.17
N LYS A 80 3.22 -17.94 6.17
CA LYS A 80 3.24 -19.39 6.34
C LYS A 80 1.85 -20.01 6.32
N LYS A 81 0.83 -19.32 6.87
CA LYS A 81 -0.56 -19.80 6.83
C LYS A 81 -1.18 -19.68 5.44
N CYS A 82 -0.95 -18.60 4.70
CA CYS A 82 -1.35 -18.52 3.28
C CYS A 82 -0.68 -19.63 2.45
N ASP A 83 0.63 -19.82 2.62
CA ASP A 83 1.40 -20.84 1.88
C ASP A 83 0.89 -22.25 2.18
N VAL A 84 0.61 -22.56 3.45
CA VAL A 84 0.06 -23.85 3.87
C VAL A 84 -1.34 -24.05 3.28
N LEU A 85 -2.21 -23.04 3.34
CA LEU A 85 -3.57 -23.14 2.78
C LEU A 85 -3.53 -23.27 1.26
N ASP A 86 -2.62 -22.57 0.57
CA ASP A 86 -2.42 -22.70 -0.87
C ASP A 86 -1.88 -24.06 -1.28
N ASN A 87 -0.91 -24.60 -0.52
CA ASN A 87 -0.40 -25.94 -0.75
C ASN A 87 -1.48 -27.00 -0.52
N LYS A 88 -2.30 -26.85 0.53
CA LYS A 88 -3.45 -27.74 0.75
C LYS A 88 -4.44 -27.64 -0.41
N LEU A 89 -4.85 -26.45 -0.83
CA LEU A 89 -5.81 -26.28 -1.93
C LEU A 89 -5.36 -26.85 -3.29
N LYS A 90 -4.05 -27.04 -3.50
CA LYS A 90 -3.49 -27.70 -4.69
C LYS A 90 -3.57 -29.22 -4.64
N ASP A 91 -3.86 -29.80 -3.49
CA ASP A 91 -4.03 -31.23 -3.35
C ASP A 91 -5.23 -31.70 -4.19
N VAL A 92 -4.97 -32.65 -5.08
CA VAL A 92 -5.93 -33.24 -6.00
C VAL A 92 -6.80 -34.30 -5.33
N THR A 93 -6.41 -34.79 -4.16
CA THR A 93 -7.19 -35.79 -3.41
C THR A 93 -8.21 -35.18 -2.46
N LEU A 94 -8.26 -33.85 -2.34
CA LEU A 94 -9.22 -33.13 -1.49
C LEU A 94 -10.65 -33.29 -1.97
N ASP A 95 -11.56 -33.53 -1.04
CA ASP A 95 -12.98 -33.52 -1.34
C ASP A 95 -13.50 -32.08 -1.58
N GLU A 96 -14.67 -31.97 -2.21
CA GLU A 96 -15.26 -30.68 -2.60
C GLU A 96 -15.67 -29.82 -1.39
N ASN A 97 -16.10 -30.43 -0.29
CA ASN A 97 -16.41 -29.77 0.97
C ASN A 97 -15.13 -29.29 1.67
N GLU A 98 -14.10 -30.12 1.76
CA GLU A 98 -12.80 -29.74 2.31
C GLU A 98 -12.18 -28.56 1.53
N ARG A 99 -12.28 -28.59 0.20
CA ARG A 99 -11.85 -27.48 -0.66
C ARG A 99 -12.61 -26.20 -0.35
N LYS A 100 -13.93 -26.28 -0.14
CA LYS A 100 -14.77 -25.12 0.25
C LYS A 100 -14.38 -24.59 1.63
N VAL A 101 -14.12 -25.45 2.60
CA VAL A 101 -13.69 -25.07 3.96
C VAL A 101 -12.34 -24.36 3.92
N LEU A 102 -11.34 -24.93 3.23
CA LEU A 102 -10.01 -24.34 3.09
C LEU A 102 -10.05 -23.00 2.34
N ALA A 103 -10.88 -22.87 1.30
CA ALA A 103 -11.07 -21.62 0.57
C ALA A 103 -11.74 -20.54 1.46
N ALA A 104 -12.72 -20.93 2.27
CA ALA A 104 -13.35 -20.04 3.26
C ALA A 104 -12.35 -19.61 4.34
N GLU A 105 -11.54 -20.54 4.87
CA GLU A 105 -10.51 -20.23 5.85
C GLU A 105 -9.46 -19.26 5.28
N LYS A 106 -9.03 -19.46 4.03
CA LYS A 106 -8.11 -18.55 3.35
C LYS A 106 -8.70 -17.15 3.21
N LYS A 107 -9.97 -17.06 2.81
CA LYS A 107 -10.68 -15.78 2.67
C LYS A 107 -10.79 -15.05 4.01
N LEU A 108 -11.15 -15.75 5.08
CA LEU A 108 -11.21 -15.20 6.43
C LEU A 108 -9.83 -14.79 6.95
N HIS A 109 -8.78 -15.53 6.58
CA HIS A 109 -7.43 -15.19 7.00
C HIS A 109 -6.94 -13.86 6.40
N THR A 110 -7.37 -13.50 5.19
CA THR A 110 -6.98 -12.28 4.47
C THR A 110 -7.75 -11.00 4.85
N ILE A 111 -8.76 -11.11 5.71
CA ILE A 111 -9.59 -9.99 6.21
C ILE A 111 -8.98 -9.42 7.51
#